data_AF-A0A812VYV0-F1
#
_entry.id   AF-A0A812VYV0-F1
#
_cell.length_a   1.000
_cell.length_b   1.000
_cell.length_c   1.000
_cell.angle_alpha   90.00
_cell.angle_beta   90.00
_cell.angle_gamma   90.00
#
_symmetry.space_group_name_H-M   'P 1'
#
loop_
_entity.id
_entity.type
_entity.pdbx_description
1 polymer ?
#
loop_
_entity_poly.entity_id
_entity_poly.type
_entity_poly.pdbx_seq_one_letter_code
_entity_poly.pdbx_strand_id
1 'polypeptide(L)'
;MPTPKRPSWIGSGAKVPIQAANPRSQAVEMPAWQRMSIASAKSMQQLLATETTLCELEQKVASVQLALRAVQVPRSSAKSQLAQIEAQAKQLEAAGVDAVITTDLQSGRQAAKDVKKELLQRLELLFTRLDGLFQQLG
;
A
#
# COMPACT_ATOMS: atom_id res chain seq x y z
N MET A 1 22.47 24.97 70.16
CA MET A 1 22.83 25.01 68.73
C MET A 1 21.92 26.00 68.01
N PRO A 2 22.46 26.85 67.12
CA PRO A 2 21.89 28.15 66.79
C PRO A 2 20.93 28.10 65.59
N THR A 3 19.80 28.81 65.68
CA THR A 3 18.98 29.17 64.53
C THR A 3 19.25 30.63 64.18
N PRO A 4 19.81 30.95 62.99
CA PRO A 4 19.88 32.33 62.55
C PRO A 4 18.59 32.76 61.85
N LYS A 5 18.13 33.92 62.32
CA LYS A 5 17.07 34.78 61.81
C LYS A 5 17.24 35.13 60.31
N ARG A 6 16.08 35.33 59.67
CA ARG A 6 15.91 35.91 58.32
C ARG A 6 16.61 37.27 58.15
N PRO A 7 17.07 37.58 56.93
CA PRO A 7 17.09 38.94 56.41
C PRO A 7 16.01 39.15 55.35
N SER A 8 15.22 40.20 55.54
CA SER A 8 14.37 40.84 54.56
C SER A 8 15.21 41.69 53.60
N TRP A 9 15.08 41.49 52.29
CA TRP A 9 15.46 42.50 51.29
C TRP A 9 14.41 42.59 50.18
N ILE A 10 13.73 43.74 50.23
CA ILE A 10 13.17 44.53 49.13
C ILE A 10 14.03 44.50 47.85
N GLY A 11 13.38 44.37 46.69
CA GLY A 11 14.07 44.52 45.41
C GLY A 11 13.19 44.32 44.19
N SER A 12 12.64 45.44 43.71
CA SER A 12 12.40 45.78 42.30
C SER A 12 11.49 44.90 41.44
N GLY A 13 10.41 45.53 40.99
CA GLY A 13 9.59 45.05 39.90
C GLY A 13 10.41 44.81 38.63
N ALA A 14 10.21 43.63 38.06
CA ALA A 14 10.40 43.37 36.64
C ALA A 14 9.10 42.74 36.16
N LYS A 15 8.43 43.41 35.22
CA LYS A 15 7.27 42.88 34.50
C LYS A 15 7.67 41.53 33.92
N VAL A 16 7.05 40.45 34.40
CA VAL A 16 7.09 39.17 33.71
C VAL A 16 6.09 39.28 32.56
N PRO A 17 6.52 39.31 31.29
CA PRO A 17 5.58 39.04 30.22
C PRO A 17 5.13 37.59 30.41
N ILE A 18 3.83 37.42 30.62
CA ILE A 18 3.14 36.14 30.51
C ILE A 18 3.26 35.74 29.04
N GLN A 19 4.39 35.14 28.66
CA GLN A 19 4.50 34.42 27.40
C GLN A 19 3.74 33.12 27.58
N ALA A 20 2.52 33.12 27.02
CA ALA A 20 1.74 31.93 26.76
C ALA A 20 2.59 30.95 25.95
N ALA A 21 3.22 30.00 26.63
CA ALA A 21 3.87 28.86 26.00
C ALA A 21 2.77 27.99 25.38
N ASN A 22 2.62 28.11 24.07
CA ASN A 22 1.77 27.28 23.22
C ASN A 22 2.33 25.83 23.19
N PRO A 23 1.60 24.80 23.66
CA PRO A 23 2.07 23.41 23.62
C PRO A 23 1.78 22.70 22.29
N ARG A 24 1.49 23.43 21.19
CA ARG A 24 1.30 22.80 19.87
C ARG A 24 2.58 22.87 19.03
N SER A 25 2.99 21.69 18.56
CA SER A 25 4.01 21.44 17.52
C SER A 25 5.41 21.08 18.02
N GLN A 26 5.52 20.06 18.89
CA GLN A 26 6.64 19.13 18.77
C GLN A 26 6.24 18.05 17.76
N ALA A 27 6.37 18.35 16.47
CA ALA A 27 6.44 17.30 15.47
C ALA A 27 7.76 16.58 15.72
N VAL A 28 7.69 15.35 16.25
CA VAL A 28 8.85 14.48 16.37
C VAL A 28 9.38 14.23 14.97
N GLU A 29 10.39 14.98 14.55
CA GLU A 29 11.09 14.74 13.28
C GLU A 29 11.84 13.42 13.40
N MET A 30 11.17 12.34 12.97
CA MET A 30 11.79 11.02 12.90
C MET A 30 13.02 11.08 11.98
N PRO A 31 14.16 10.49 12.39
CA PRO A 31 15.36 10.41 11.56
C PRO A 31 15.06 9.82 10.18
N ALA A 32 15.75 10.32 9.14
CA ALA A 32 15.57 9.88 7.76
C ALA A 32 15.61 8.35 7.60
N TRP A 33 16.55 7.68 8.28
CA TRP A 33 16.68 6.22 8.25
C TRP A 33 15.42 5.48 8.77
N GLN A 34 14.69 6.08 9.70
CA GLN A 34 13.49 5.51 10.29
C GLN A 34 12.27 5.69 9.36
N ARG A 35 12.18 6.81 8.64
CA ARG A 35 11.20 7.02 7.56
C ARG A 35 11.44 6.09 6.35
N MET A 36 12.69 5.74 6.08
CA MET A 36 13.10 4.93 4.92
C MET A 36 12.73 3.45 5.06
N SER A 37 12.88 2.87 6.25
CA SER A 37 12.42 1.51 6.52
C SER A 37 10.91 1.38 6.37
N ILE A 38 10.16 2.42 6.74
CA ILE A 38 8.69 2.47 6.60
C ILE A 38 8.28 2.50 5.13
N ALA A 39 8.97 3.26 4.27
CA ALA A 39 8.68 3.31 2.84
C ALA A 39 8.92 1.96 2.12
N SER A 40 10.01 1.28 2.48
CA SER A 40 10.34 -0.05 1.93
C SER A 40 9.34 -1.11 2.41
N ALA A 41 8.99 -1.10 3.70
CA ALA A 41 7.98 -2.00 4.24
C ALA A 41 6.60 -1.77 3.60
N LYS A 42 6.18 -0.52 3.43
CA LYS A 42 4.90 -0.16 2.80
C LYS A 42 4.83 -0.62 1.34
N SER A 43 5.91 -0.41 0.58
CA SER A 43 5.98 -0.84 -0.83
C SER A 43 5.89 -2.35 -0.96
N MET A 44 6.63 -3.08 -0.12
CA MET A 44 6.54 -4.54 -0.08
C MET A 44 5.15 -5.03 0.34
N GLN A 45 4.54 -4.43 1.36
CA GLN A 45 3.18 -4.77 1.79
C GLN A 45 2.16 -4.56 0.68
N GLN A 46 2.29 -3.48 -0.09
CA GLN A 46 1.42 -3.22 -1.24
C GLN A 46 1.59 -4.27 -2.35
N LEU A 47 2.83 -4.68 -2.66
CA LEU A 47 3.11 -5.73 -3.64
C LEU A 47 2.55 -7.09 -3.18
N LEU A 48 2.69 -7.45 -1.90
CA LEU A 48 2.14 -8.70 -1.35
C LEU A 48 0.61 -8.70 -1.31
N ALA A 49 -0.01 -7.57 -0.98
CA ALA A 49 -1.46 -7.42 -1.07
C ALA A 49 -1.93 -7.58 -2.53
N THR A 50 -1.18 -7.00 -3.47
CA THR A 50 -1.44 -7.11 -4.90
C THR A 50 -1.33 -8.56 -5.38
N GLU A 51 -0.31 -9.29 -4.93
CA GLU A 51 -0.14 -10.72 -5.21
C GLU A 51 -1.33 -11.55 -4.74
N THR A 52 -1.81 -11.29 -3.52
CA THR A 52 -2.97 -11.97 -2.95
C THR A 52 -4.21 -11.75 -3.83
N THR A 53 -4.50 -10.49 -4.19
CA THR A 53 -5.62 -10.17 -5.07
C THR A 53 -5.47 -10.79 -6.45
N LEU A 54 -4.26 -10.82 -7.02
CA LEU A 54 -4.01 -11.45 -8.32
C LEU A 54 -4.31 -12.95 -8.28
N CYS A 55 -3.88 -13.64 -7.22
CA CYS A 55 -4.17 -15.05 -7.00
C CYS A 55 -5.69 -15.32 -6.97
N GLU A 56 -6.46 -14.47 -6.28
CA GLU A 56 -7.93 -14.58 -6.26
C GLU A 56 -8.55 -14.40 -7.65
N LEU A 57 -8.06 -13.45 -8.45
CA LEU A 57 -8.55 -13.23 -9.81
C LEU A 57 -8.24 -14.44 -10.72
N GLU A 58 -7.03 -14.99 -10.63
CA GLU A 58 -6.62 -16.19 -11.36
C GLU A 58 -7.53 -17.40 -11.02
N GLN A 59 -7.84 -17.58 -9.73
CA GLN A 59 -8.77 -18.62 -9.26
C GLN A 59 -10.20 -18.40 -9.78
N LYS A 60 -10.68 -17.15 -9.80
CA LYS A 60 -12.00 -16.81 -10.35
C LYS A 60 -12.07 -17.12 -11.85
N VAL A 61 -11.05 -16.75 -12.63
CA VAL A 61 -10.99 -17.12 -14.07
C VAL A 61 -11.01 -18.63 -14.25
N ALA A 62 -10.23 -19.37 -13.46
CA ALA A 62 -10.23 -20.83 -13.52
C ALA A 62 -11.61 -21.42 -13.21
N SER A 63 -12.30 -20.88 -12.21
CA SER A 63 -13.65 -21.30 -11.83
C SER A 63 -14.68 -21.03 -12.93
N VAL A 64 -14.66 -19.85 -13.54
CA VAL A 64 -15.53 -19.51 -14.68
C VAL A 64 -15.26 -20.42 -15.88
N GLN A 65 -13.99 -20.68 -16.19
CA GLN A 65 -13.61 -21.57 -17.28
C GLN A 65 -14.09 -23.01 -17.06
N LEU A 66 -14.00 -23.52 -15.82
CA LEU A 66 -14.52 -24.84 -15.47
C LEU A 66 -16.05 -24.90 -15.59
N ALA A 67 -16.75 -23.90 -15.05
CA ALA A 67 -18.20 -23.81 -15.14
C ALA A 67 -18.69 -23.71 -16.59
N LEU A 68 -17.95 -22.97 -17.44
CA LEU A 68 -18.25 -22.86 -18.87
C LEU A 68 -18.08 -24.21 -19.59
N ARG A 69 -17.00 -24.95 -19.31
CA ARG A 69 -16.77 -26.29 -19.88
C ARG A 69 -17.82 -27.31 -19.43
N ALA A 70 -18.27 -27.20 -18.18
CA ALA A 70 -19.32 -28.04 -17.63
C ALA A 70 -20.73 -27.61 -18.07
N VAL A 71 -20.86 -26.55 -18.88
CA VAL A 71 -22.15 -25.97 -19.32
C VAL A 71 -23.04 -25.56 -18.13
N GLN A 72 -22.43 -25.23 -16.99
CA GLN A 72 -23.11 -24.84 -15.76
C GLN A 72 -23.51 -23.36 -15.74
N VAL A 73 -22.88 -22.55 -16.59
CA VAL A 73 -23.18 -21.12 -16.72
C VAL A 73 -23.48 -20.73 -18.16
N PRO A 74 -24.48 -19.88 -18.41
CA PRO A 74 -24.71 -19.32 -19.74
C PRO A 74 -23.50 -18.52 -20.24
N ARG A 75 -23.23 -18.59 -21.54
CA ARG A 75 -22.13 -17.84 -22.18
C ARG A 75 -22.18 -16.34 -21.90
N SER A 76 -23.37 -15.75 -21.89
CA SER A 76 -23.57 -14.33 -21.55
C SER A 76 -23.16 -14.00 -20.11
N SER A 77 -23.50 -14.86 -19.16
CA SER A 77 -23.09 -14.71 -17.75
C SER A 77 -21.58 -14.88 -17.59
N ALA A 78 -20.99 -15.89 -18.24
CA ALA A 78 -19.54 -16.09 -18.24
C ALA A 78 -18.81 -14.87 -18.82
N LYS A 79 -19.29 -14.31 -19.94
CA LYS A 79 -18.71 -13.10 -20.55
C LYS A 79 -18.74 -11.90 -19.59
N SER A 80 -19.86 -11.67 -18.91
CA SER A 80 -19.96 -10.59 -17.92
C SER A 80 -19.02 -10.80 -16.73
N GLN A 81 -18.90 -12.02 -16.22
CA GLN A 81 -17.98 -12.33 -15.11
C GLN A 81 -16.51 -12.13 -15.53
N LEU A 82 -16.12 -12.59 -16.72
CA LEU A 82 -14.78 -12.38 -17.24
C LEU A 82 -14.47 -10.89 -17.47
N ALA A 83 -15.42 -10.10 -17.96
CA ALA A 83 -15.25 -8.65 -18.12
C ALA A 83 -15.05 -7.93 -16.78
N GLN A 84 -15.76 -8.36 -15.74
CA GLN A 84 -15.55 -7.82 -14.39
C GLN A 84 -14.16 -8.18 -13.85
N ILE A 85 -13.70 -9.42 -14.06
CA ILE A 85 -12.37 -9.84 -13.66
C ILE A 85 -11.29 -9.06 -14.42
N GLU A 86 -11.46 -8.86 -15.73
CA GLU A 86 -10.54 -8.07 -16.55
C GLU A 86 -10.42 -6.62 -16.04
N ALA A 87 -11.54 -5.97 -15.71
CA ALA A 87 -11.55 -4.63 -15.15
C ALA A 87 -10.82 -4.57 -13.80
N GLN A 88 -11.03 -5.57 -12.94
CA GLN A 88 -10.32 -5.67 -11.66
C GLN A 88 -8.82 -5.89 -11.85
N ALA A 89 -8.41 -6.73 -12.81
CA ALA A 89 -7.00 -6.97 -13.13
C ALA A 89 -6.32 -5.70 -13.67
N LYS A 90 -6.97 -4.93 -14.55
CA LYS A 90 -6.46 -3.63 -15.03
C LYS A 90 -6.29 -2.61 -13.91
N GLN A 91 -7.25 -2.56 -12.98
CA GLN A 91 -7.12 -1.70 -11.81
C GLN A 91 -5.97 -2.14 -10.89
N LEU A 92 -5.80 -3.46 -10.73
CA LEU A 92 -4.74 -4.04 -9.92
C LEU A 92 -3.34 -3.75 -10.50
N GLU A 93 -3.19 -3.82 -11.82
CA GLU A 93 -1.96 -3.42 -12.52
C GLU A 93 -1.64 -1.94 -12.26
N ALA A 94 -2.57 -1.03 -12.58
CA ALA A 94 -2.34 0.40 -12.48
C ALA A 94 -2.11 0.88 -11.03
N ALA A 95 -2.94 0.43 -10.08
CA ALA A 95 -2.93 0.92 -8.70
C ALA A 95 -2.08 0.07 -7.75
N GLY A 96 -1.92 -1.21 -8.02
CA GLY A 96 -1.21 -2.16 -7.17
C GLY A 96 0.25 -2.37 -7.55
N VAL A 97 0.54 -2.42 -8.85
CA VAL A 97 1.88 -2.76 -9.37
C VAL A 97 2.61 -1.51 -9.88
N ASP A 98 2.00 -0.75 -10.79
CA ASP A 98 2.64 0.40 -11.43
C ASP A 98 2.87 1.55 -10.48
N ALA A 99 1.90 1.82 -9.59
CA ALA A 99 2.00 2.86 -8.57
C ALA A 99 3.14 2.63 -7.56
N VAL A 100 3.71 1.42 -7.46
CA VAL A 100 4.82 1.14 -6.53
C VAL A 100 6.14 1.66 -7.10
N ILE A 101 6.62 2.76 -6.51
CA ILE A 101 7.89 3.39 -6.82
C ILE A 101 9.03 2.62 -6.13
N THR A 102 9.77 1.83 -6.90
CA THR A 102 10.92 1.07 -6.37
C THR A 102 12.25 1.85 -6.43
N THR A 103 12.29 3.00 -7.11
CA THR A 103 13.50 3.82 -7.29
C THR A 103 14.00 4.44 -5.99
N ASP A 104 13.10 4.70 -5.05
CA ASP A 104 13.42 5.41 -3.80
C ASP A 104 13.75 4.44 -2.64
N LEU A 105 13.63 3.13 -2.89
CA LEU A 105 13.95 2.09 -1.92
C LEU A 105 15.47 1.96 -1.81
N GLN A 106 16.08 2.23 -0.66
CA GLN A 106 17.52 2.02 -0.45
C GLN A 106 17.85 0.58 0.00
N SER A 107 16.91 -0.09 0.65
CA SER A 107 16.96 -1.51 1.01
C SER A 107 15.78 -2.24 0.39
N GLY A 108 15.91 -3.54 0.11
CA GLY A 108 14.82 -4.34 -0.47
C GLY A 108 14.43 -3.97 -1.91
N ARG A 109 15.11 -3.00 -2.55
CA ARG A 109 14.85 -2.56 -3.92
C ARG A 109 14.82 -3.72 -4.92
N GLN A 110 15.81 -4.60 -4.85
CA GLN A 110 15.92 -5.72 -5.78
C GLN A 110 14.74 -6.69 -5.57
N ALA A 111 14.47 -7.08 -4.34
CA ALA A 111 13.32 -7.92 -4.01
C ALA A 111 11.98 -7.30 -4.48
N ALA A 112 11.77 -6.01 -4.25
CA ALA A 112 10.57 -5.30 -4.71
C ALA A 112 10.46 -5.28 -6.24
N LYS A 113 11.58 -5.11 -6.95
CA LYS A 113 11.62 -5.18 -8.42
C LYS A 113 11.32 -6.57 -8.94
N ASP A 114 11.86 -7.61 -8.30
CA ASP A 114 11.66 -8.99 -8.69
C ASP A 114 10.19 -9.38 -8.53
N VAL A 115 9.58 -9.04 -7.37
CA VAL A 115 8.14 -9.25 -7.13
C VAL A 115 7.30 -8.44 -8.11
N LYS A 116 7.62 -7.16 -8.35
CA LYS A 116 6.90 -6.32 -9.32
C LYS A 116 6.93 -6.96 -10.72
N LYS A 117 8.09 -7.44 -11.15
CA LYS A 117 8.26 -8.11 -12.45
C LYS A 117 7.44 -9.39 -12.54
N GLU A 118 7.46 -10.21 -11.50
CA GLU A 118 6.66 -11.44 -11.43
C GLU A 118 5.16 -11.13 -11.53
N LEU A 119 4.67 -10.12 -10.80
CA LEU A 119 3.27 -9.71 -10.84
C LEU A 119 2.85 -9.23 -12.24
N LEU A 120 3.67 -8.43 -12.91
CA LEU A 120 3.41 -8.00 -14.29
C LEU A 120 3.34 -9.20 -15.25
N GLN A 121 4.28 -10.14 -15.15
CA GLN A 121 4.26 -11.34 -15.99
C GLN A 121 2.99 -12.18 -15.76
N ARG A 122 2.56 -12.32 -14.52
CA ARG A 122 1.31 -13.04 -14.19
C ARG A 122 0.08 -12.31 -14.71
N LEU A 123 0.04 -10.97 -14.63
CA LEU A 123 -1.03 -10.15 -15.21
C LEU A 123 -1.09 -10.29 -16.74
N GLU A 124 0.06 -10.25 -17.43
CA GLU A 124 0.14 -10.48 -18.88
C GLU A 124 -0.43 -11.85 -19.28
N LEU A 125 -0.07 -12.90 -18.52
CA LEU A 125 -0.61 -14.26 -18.73
C LEU A 125 -2.12 -14.31 -18.45
N LEU A 126 -2.60 -13.61 -17.41
CA LEU A 126 -4.02 -13.53 -17.08
C LEU A 126 -4.80 -12.84 -18.19
N PHE A 127 -4.32 -11.71 -18.72
CA PHE A 127 -4.95 -11.02 -19.85
C PHE A 127 -4.99 -11.88 -21.11
N THR A 128 -3.88 -12.54 -21.44
CA THR A 128 -3.82 -13.49 -22.57
C THR A 128 -4.86 -14.61 -22.42
N ARG A 129 -5.04 -15.12 -21.20
CA ARG A 129 -6.05 -16.14 -20.91
C ARG A 129 -7.48 -15.60 -21.05
N LEU A 130 -7.73 -14.39 -20.56
CA LEU A 130 -9.03 -13.71 -20.69
C LEU A 130 -9.39 -13.50 -22.17
N ASP A 131 -8.46 -13.02 -22.98
CA ASP A 131 -8.64 -12.83 -24.42
C ASP A 131 -9.03 -14.14 -25.11
N GLY A 132 -8.32 -15.23 -24.80
CA GLY A 132 -8.64 -16.56 -25.32
C GLY A 132 -10.04 -17.03 -24.92
N LEU A 133 -10.49 -16.74 -23.69
CA LEU A 133 -11.84 -17.07 -23.24
C LEU A 133 -12.91 -16.20 -23.92
N PHE A 134 -12.64 -14.92 -24.15
CA PHE A 134 -13.55 -14.05 -24.89
C PHE A 134 -13.72 -14.50 -26.34
N GLN A 135 -12.64 -14.94 -26.99
CA GLN A 135 -12.70 -15.51 -28.35
C GLN A 135 -13.54 -16.80 -28.40
N GLN A 136 -13.52 -17.62 -27.35
CA GLN A 136 -14.36 -18.83 -27.26
C GLN A 136 -15.85 -18.54 -27.01
N LEU A 137 -16.16 -17.36 -26.48
CA LEU A 137 -17.52 -16.93 -26.15
C LEU A 137 -18.18 -16.08 -27.24
N GLY A 138 -17.39 -15.56 -28.18
CA GLY A 138 -17.86 -14.90 -29.41
C GLY A 138 -18.35 -15.90 -30.44
#